data_AF-A0A2V6G2S9-F1
#
_entry.id   AF-A0A2V6G2S9-F1
#
_cell.length_a   1.000
_cell.length_b   1.000
_cell.length_c   1.000
_cell.angle_alpha   90.00
_cell.angle_beta   90.00
_cell.angle_gamma   90.00
#
_symmetry.space_group_name_H-M   'P 1'
#
loop_
_entity.id
_entity.type
_entity.pdbx_description
1 polymer ?
#
loop_
_entity_poly.entity_id
_entity_poly.type
_entity_poly.pdbx_seq_one_letter_code
_entity_poly.pdbx_strand_id
1 'polypeptide(L)'
;MSSAVPSRSDIPDSDKWDLTHLFADVSKWQEDFAWVRREYPKLERWKGRVGESAQTLAAMLEFEKSVELKMERVYHYASLQLAEDSTNSEYLARIGQVQNLLT
;
A
#
# COMPACT_ATOMS: atom_id res chain seq x y z
N MET A 1 -9.38 -29.01 -30.61
CA MET A 1 -8.10 -28.43 -30.17
C MET A 1 -8.40 -27.57 -28.94
N SER A 2 -7.96 -27.97 -27.76
CA SER A 2 -8.10 -27.12 -26.56
C SER A 2 -7.08 -25.99 -26.68
N SER A 3 -7.52 -24.73 -26.72
CA SER A 3 -6.60 -23.59 -26.66
C SER A 3 -6.00 -23.52 -25.27
N ALA A 4 -4.68 -23.41 -25.17
CA ALA A 4 -4.03 -23.16 -23.88
C ALA A 4 -4.53 -21.82 -23.31
N VAL A 5 -4.79 -21.78 -22.00
CA VAL A 5 -5.10 -20.53 -21.30
C VAL A 5 -3.82 -19.70 -21.27
N PRO A 6 -3.84 -18.44 -21.74
CA PRO A 6 -2.65 -17.58 -21.74
C PRO A 6 -2.19 -17.28 -20.31
N SER A 7 -0.88 -17.11 -20.12
CA SER A 7 -0.34 -16.58 -18.87
C SER A 7 -0.63 -15.09 -18.77
N ARG A 8 -0.54 -14.53 -17.55
CA ARG A 8 -0.76 -13.09 -17.37
C ARG A 8 0.24 -12.23 -18.15
N SER A 9 1.46 -12.71 -18.33
CA SER A 9 2.50 -12.05 -19.13
C SER A 9 2.18 -12.02 -20.63
N ASP A 10 1.34 -12.93 -21.14
CA ASP A 10 0.98 -12.99 -22.57
C ASP A 10 -0.13 -11.97 -22.94
N ILE A 11 -0.75 -11.34 -21.95
CA ILE A 11 -1.83 -10.36 -22.16
C ILE A 11 -1.22 -9.01 -22.59
N PRO A 12 -1.78 -8.31 -23.60
CA PRO A 12 -1.36 -6.95 -23.96
C PRO A 12 -1.52 -5.97 -22.80
N ASP A 13 -0.59 -5.02 -22.66
CA ASP A 13 -0.65 -4.03 -21.57
C ASP A 13 -1.89 -3.12 -21.65
N SER A 14 -2.46 -2.91 -22.85
CA SER A 14 -3.72 -2.18 -23.04
C SER A 14 -4.92 -2.83 -22.33
N ASP A 15 -4.82 -4.13 -22.05
CA ASP A 15 -5.88 -4.92 -21.39
C ASP A 15 -5.53 -5.18 -19.91
N LYS A 16 -4.49 -4.53 -19.39
CA LYS A 16 -4.09 -4.54 -17.98
C LYS A 16 -4.44 -3.18 -17.36
N TRP A 17 -4.68 -3.18 -16.05
CA TRP A 17 -4.69 -1.93 -15.31
C TRP A 17 -3.31 -1.29 -15.32
N ASP A 18 -3.26 0.03 -15.39
CA ASP A 18 -2.02 0.79 -15.27
C ASP A 18 -1.77 1.17 -13.81
N LEU A 19 -0.89 0.40 -13.14
CA LEU A 19 -0.51 0.67 -11.75
C LEU A 19 0.48 1.83 -11.61
N THR A 20 0.98 2.40 -12.71
CA THR A 20 1.89 3.56 -12.65
C THR A 20 1.21 4.81 -12.07
N HIS A 21 -0.13 4.86 -12.11
CA HIS A 21 -0.94 5.87 -11.43
C HIS A 21 -0.84 5.79 -9.89
N LEU A 22 -0.52 4.63 -9.32
CA LEU A 22 -0.26 4.48 -7.89
C LEU A 22 1.22 4.68 -7.58
N PHE A 23 2.09 3.99 -8.32
CA PHE A 23 3.54 4.09 -8.20
C PHE A 23 4.20 3.83 -9.54
N ALA A 24 5.11 4.71 -9.96
CA ALA A 24 5.85 4.56 -11.21
C ALA A 24 6.61 3.22 -11.28
N ASP A 25 7.11 2.74 -10.14
CA ASP A 25 7.81 1.47 -10.02
C ASP A 25 7.79 0.96 -8.56
N VAL A 26 8.37 -0.24 -8.37
CA VAL A 26 8.48 -0.89 -7.06
C VAL A 26 9.40 -0.11 -6.10
N SER A 27 10.37 0.66 -6.58
CA SER A 27 11.24 1.47 -5.72
C SER A 27 10.45 2.61 -5.06
N LYS A 28 9.56 3.28 -5.81
CA LYS A 28 8.64 4.29 -5.25
C LYS A 28 7.65 3.71 -4.25
N TRP A 29 7.21 2.48 -4.49
CA TRP A 29 6.42 1.74 -3.50
C TRP A 29 7.23 1.47 -2.22
N GLN A 30 8.49 1.04 -2.33
CA GLN A 30 9.37 0.78 -1.19
C GLN A 30 9.66 2.04 -0.36
N GLU A 31 9.85 3.20 -1.03
CA GLU A 31 10.05 4.49 -0.37
C GLU A 31 8.87 4.82 0.56
N ASP A 32 7.63 4.73 0.04
CA ASP A 32 6.43 5.02 0.84
C ASP A 32 6.16 3.95 1.89
N PHE A 33 6.39 2.67 1.59
CA PHE A 33 6.29 1.59 2.58
C PHE A 33 7.24 1.84 3.77
N ALA A 34 8.50 2.19 3.49
CA ALA A 34 9.49 2.50 4.53
C ALA A 34 9.12 3.75 5.32
N TRP A 35 8.54 4.76 4.66
CA TRP A 35 8.01 5.94 5.33
C TRP A 35 6.87 5.57 6.29
N VAL A 36 5.86 4.81 5.84
CA VAL A 36 4.71 4.41 6.68
C VAL A 36 5.20 3.62 7.89
N ARG A 37 6.09 2.65 7.69
CA ARG A 37 6.70 1.84 8.76
C ARG A 37 7.39 2.68 9.83
N ARG A 38 8.01 3.81 9.46
CA ARG A 38 8.69 4.72 10.38
C ARG A 38 7.74 5.69 11.07
N GLU A 39 6.73 6.18 10.36
CA GLU A 39 5.83 7.21 10.87
C GLU A 39 4.69 6.64 11.70
N TYR A 40 4.12 5.50 11.33
CA TYR A 40 2.97 4.89 12.01
C TYR A 40 3.15 4.74 13.53
N PRO A 41 4.30 4.25 14.07
CA PRO A 41 4.50 4.17 15.52
C PRO A 41 4.46 5.50 16.26
N LYS A 42 4.62 6.64 15.57
CA LYS A 42 4.55 7.96 16.18
C LYS A 42 3.12 8.37 16.55
N LEU A 43 2.08 7.62 16.10
CA LEU A 43 0.71 7.80 16.56
C LEU A 43 0.59 7.68 18.09
N GLU A 44 1.41 6.83 18.72
CA GLU A 44 1.41 6.62 20.18
C GLU A 44 1.67 7.93 20.96
N ARG A 45 2.34 8.91 20.34
CA ARG A 45 2.61 10.23 20.96
C ARG A 45 1.34 11.03 21.26
N TRP A 46 0.21 10.69 20.64
CA TRP A 46 -1.08 11.37 20.83
C TRP A 46 -1.97 10.71 21.89
N LYS A 47 -1.59 9.53 22.39
CA LYS A 47 -2.38 8.77 23.36
C LYS A 47 -2.58 9.57 24.65
N GLY A 48 -3.84 9.72 25.07
CA GLY A 48 -4.22 10.50 26.24
C GLY A 48 -4.18 12.02 26.05
N ARG A 49 -3.79 12.51 24.86
CA ARG A 49 -3.61 13.95 24.59
C ARG A 49 -4.70 14.57 23.71
N VAL A 50 -5.49 13.76 23.01
CA VAL A 50 -6.54 14.23 22.08
C VAL A 50 -7.57 15.16 22.72
N GLY A 51 -7.76 15.08 24.04
CA GLY A 51 -8.66 15.97 24.82
C GLY A 51 -8.02 17.27 25.34
N GLU A 52 -6.72 17.49 25.14
CA GLU A 52 -6.02 18.69 25.66
C GLU A 52 -6.56 19.99 25.03
N SER A 53 -6.87 19.97 23.73
CA SER A 53 -7.41 21.12 23.00
C SER A 53 -7.92 20.72 21.61
N ALA A 54 -8.72 21.59 20.98
CA ALA A 54 -9.12 21.43 19.58
C ALA A 54 -7.90 21.40 18.63
N GLN A 55 -6.85 22.15 18.95
CA GLN A 55 -5.60 22.19 18.19
C GLN A 55 -4.85 20.86 18.26
N THR A 56 -4.82 20.23 19.45
CA THR A 56 -4.21 18.90 19.63
C THR A 56 -4.96 17.83 18.83
N LEU A 57 -6.30 17.86 18.84
CA LEU A 57 -7.13 16.97 18.03
C LEU A 57 -6.88 17.16 16.53
N ALA A 58 -6.90 18.40 16.04
CA ALA A 58 -6.67 18.70 14.63
C ALA A 58 -5.29 18.22 14.16
N ALA A 59 -4.24 18.45 14.96
CA ALA A 59 -2.89 18.02 14.61
C ALA A 59 -2.74 16.49 14.59
N MET A 60 -3.44 15.78 15.48
CA MET A 60 -3.49 14.31 15.47
C MET A 60 -4.20 13.79 14.21
N LEU A 61 -5.35 14.34 13.85
CA LEU A 61 -6.13 13.92 12.68
C LEU A 61 -5.37 14.17 11.37
N GLU A 62 -4.68 15.31 11.23
CA GLU A 62 -3.85 15.58 10.05
C GLU A 62 -2.67 14.61 9.95
N PHE A 63 -2.06 14.27 11.09
CA PHE A 63 -0.99 13.28 11.12
C PHE A 63 -1.50 11.89 10.73
N GLU A 64 -2.60 11.43 11.34
CA GLU A 64 -3.25 10.17 11.02
C GLU A 64 -3.61 10.06 9.54
N LYS A 65 -4.30 11.07 9.00
CA LYS A 65 -4.66 11.16 7.57
C LYS A 65 -3.44 11.06 6.66
N SER A 66 -2.33 11.72 7.01
CA SER A 66 -1.11 11.67 6.20
C SER A 66 -0.51 10.25 6.12
N VAL A 67 -0.65 9.48 7.21
CA VAL A 67 -0.18 8.10 7.28
C VAL A 67 -1.14 7.18 6.55
N GLU A 68 -2.44 7.32 6.80
CA GLU A 68 -3.50 6.51 6.20
C GLU A 68 -3.48 6.58 4.66
N LEU A 69 -3.43 7.79 4.08
CA LEU A 69 -3.42 7.96 2.62
C LEU A 69 -2.22 7.24 1.95
N LYS A 70 -1.05 7.24 2.59
CA LYS A 70 0.12 6.52 2.07
C LYS A 70 -0.02 5.01 2.27
N MET A 71 -0.54 4.59 3.43
CA MET A 71 -0.81 3.18 3.73
C MET A 71 -1.82 2.59 2.76
N GLU A 72 -2.92 3.29 2.45
CA GLU A 72 -3.91 2.90 1.46
C GLU A 72 -3.26 2.72 0.09
N ARG A 73 -2.45 3.70 -0.36
CA ARG A 73 -1.77 3.60 -1.67
C ARG A 73 -0.85 2.38 -1.74
N VAL A 74 -0.04 2.18 -0.70
CA VAL A 74 0.88 1.03 -0.56
C VAL A 74 0.12 -0.29 -0.61
N TYR A 75 -1.01 -0.39 0.11
CA TYR A 75 -1.85 -1.58 0.14
C TYR A 75 -2.48 -1.87 -1.23
N HIS A 76 -3.13 -0.87 -1.84
CA HIS A 76 -3.83 -1.05 -3.12
C HIS A 76 -2.88 -1.48 -4.24
N TYR A 77 -1.67 -0.94 -4.29
CA TYR A 77 -0.68 -1.37 -5.27
C TYR A 77 -0.34 -2.86 -5.12
N ALA A 78 -0.05 -3.31 -3.89
CA ALA A 78 0.30 -4.70 -3.63
C ALA A 78 -0.90 -5.66 -3.85
N SER A 79 -2.11 -5.25 -3.46
CA SER A 79 -3.32 -6.07 -3.61
C SER A 79 -3.75 -6.20 -5.06
N LEU A 80 -3.66 -5.12 -5.85
CA LEU A 80 -3.96 -5.17 -7.29
C LEU A 80 -2.93 -6.02 -8.03
N GLN A 81 -1.64 -5.94 -7.71
CA GLN A 81 -0.65 -6.85 -8.29
C GLN A 81 -0.97 -8.31 -7.98
N LEU A 82 -1.30 -8.64 -6.72
CA LEU A 82 -1.68 -10.01 -6.37
C LEU A 82 -2.95 -10.47 -7.09
N ALA A 83 -3.94 -9.58 -7.25
CA ALA A 83 -5.15 -9.88 -8.02
C ALA A 83 -4.86 -10.07 -9.52
N GLU A 84 -3.78 -9.46 -10.02
CA GLU A 84 -3.32 -9.59 -11.41
C GLU A 84 -2.75 -10.97 -11.68
N ASP A 85 -1.89 -11.45 -10.77
CA ASP A 85 -1.28 -12.78 -10.83
C ASP A 85 -0.98 -13.29 -9.41
N SER A 86 -1.86 -14.16 -8.91
CA SER A 86 -1.72 -14.75 -7.57
C SER A 86 -0.66 -15.84 -7.48
N THR A 87 -0.05 -16.24 -8.60
CA THR A 87 1.06 -17.20 -8.65
C THR A 87 2.43 -16.52 -8.61
N ASN A 88 2.48 -15.20 -8.79
CA ASN A 88 3.71 -14.43 -8.75
C ASN A 88 4.26 -14.29 -7.31
N SER A 89 5.46 -14.83 -7.09
CA SER A 89 6.10 -14.87 -5.77
C SER A 89 6.48 -13.49 -5.24
N GLU A 90 6.81 -12.52 -6.10
CA GLU A 90 7.09 -11.16 -5.67
C GLU A 90 5.83 -10.44 -5.20
N TYR A 91 4.69 -10.71 -5.84
CA TYR A 91 3.40 -10.10 -5.48
C TYR A 91 2.92 -10.66 -4.14
N LEU A 92 3.06 -11.97 -3.94
CA LEU A 92 2.83 -12.64 -2.66
C LEU A 92 3.73 -12.10 -1.54
N ALA A 93 5.02 -11.90 -1.82
CA ALA A 93 5.93 -11.31 -0.84
C ALA A 93 5.53 -9.87 -0.48
N ARG A 94 5.15 -9.06 -1.47
CA ARG A 94 4.77 -7.65 -1.29
C ARG A 94 3.50 -7.52 -0.46
N ILE A 95 2.45 -8.28 -0.74
CA ILE A 95 1.24 -8.25 0.09
C ILE A 95 1.52 -8.74 1.51
N GLY A 96 2.39 -9.74 1.67
CA GLY A 96 2.82 -10.22 2.99
C GLY A 96 3.55 -9.14 3.81
N GLN A 97 4.38 -8.32 3.16
CA GLN A 97 5.01 -7.16 3.81
C GLN A 97 3.97 -6.15 4.31
N VAL A 98 2.94 -5.86 3.53
CA VAL A 98 1.86 -4.94 3.94
C VAL A 98 1.02 -5.54 5.07
N GLN A 99 0.68 -6.82 5.01
CA GLN A 99 -0.08 -7.48 6.07
C GLN A 99 0.67 -7.46 7.40
N ASN A 100 1.98 -7.70 7.39
CA ASN A 100 2.82 -7.64 8.59
C ASN A 100 3.04 -6.22 9.14
N LEU A 101 2.75 -5.18 8.35
CA LEU A 101 2.80 -3.79 8.81
C LEU A 101 1.61 -3.45 9.71
N LEU A 102 0.49 -4.17 9.55
CA LEU A 102 -0.78 -3.93 10.24
C LEU A 102 -0.92 -4.71 11.56
N THR A 103 0.09 -5.49 11.94
CA THR A 103 0.13 -6.36 13.14
C THR A 103 1.17 -5.89 14.14
#